data_AF-A0A9E3AGA2-F1
#
_entry.id   AF-A0A9E3AGA2-F1
#
_cell.length_a   1.000
_cell.length_b   1.000
_cell.length_c   1.000
_cell.angle_alpha   90.00
_cell.angle_beta   90.00
_cell.angle_gamma   90.00
#
_symmetry.space_group_name_H-M   'P 1'
#
loop_
_entity.id
_entity.type
_entity.pdbx_description
1 polymer ?
#
loop_
_entity_poly.entity_id
_entity_poly.type
_entity_poly.pdbx_seq_one_letter_code
_entity_poly.pdbx_strand_id
1 'polypeptide(L)'
;MLLLRPDRSFSLTAICVVASSTGALVGYGIGHVAWAALGERLVEMYGQADNFLRYRQLVEDWGLWIIIAKSFTPIPFKFIAIAAGVASMNLLTFTVATVIGRTLHFAIIALIVASWGQQFLQLVAR
;
A
#
# COMPACT_ATOMS: atom_id res chain seq x y z
N MET A 1 3.36 -13.34 16.31
CA MET A 1 4.63 -13.96 15.85
C MET A 1 5.83 -13.07 16.13
N LEU A 2 5.84 -11.82 15.67
CA LEU A 2 6.97 -10.90 15.89
C LEU A 2 7.26 -10.64 17.39
N LEU A 3 6.20 -10.48 18.19
CA LEU A 3 6.28 -10.39 19.67
C LEU A 3 6.80 -11.68 20.35
N LEU A 4 6.61 -12.85 19.74
CA LEU A 4 6.95 -14.16 20.32
C LEU A 4 8.37 -14.62 19.97
N ARG A 5 8.96 -14.07 18.89
CA ARG A 5 10.29 -14.42 18.38
C ARG A 5 11.00 -13.17 17.83
N PRO A 6 11.43 -12.24 18.71
CA PRO A 6 12.12 -11.02 18.29
C PRO A 6 13.40 -11.29 17.50
N ASP A 7 14.07 -12.42 17.75
CA ASP A 7 15.31 -12.85 17.06
C ASP A 7 15.14 -13.02 15.55
N ARG A 8 13.90 -13.26 15.08
CA ARG A 8 13.56 -13.41 13.65
C ARG A 8 12.85 -12.18 13.07
N SER A 9 12.85 -11.05 13.76
CA SER A 9 12.13 -9.83 13.37
C SER A 9 12.49 -9.36 11.95
N PHE A 10 13.77 -9.37 11.59
CA PHE A 10 14.23 -8.99 10.25
C PHE A 10 13.70 -9.91 9.14
N SER A 11 13.81 -11.22 9.32
CA SER A 11 13.33 -12.20 8.31
C SER A 11 11.81 -12.15 8.15
N LEU A 12 11.07 -12.00 9.25
CA LEU A 12 9.61 -11.87 9.22
C LEU A 12 9.19 -10.57 8.51
N THR A 13 9.85 -9.46 8.83
CA THR A 13 9.62 -8.17 8.15
C THR A 13 9.86 -8.28 6.65
N ALA A 14 10.97 -8.89 6.23
CA ALA A 14 11.28 -9.08 4.82
C ALA A 14 10.23 -9.92 4.08
N ILE A 15 9.79 -11.04 4.66
CA ILE A 15 8.72 -11.88 4.08
C ILE A 15 7.42 -11.09 3.96
N CYS A 16 7.05 -10.32 4.99
CA CYS A 16 5.85 -9.48 4.95
C CYS A 16 5.93 -8.41 3.88
N VAL A 17 7.09 -7.76 3.69
CA VAL A 17 7.30 -6.78 2.63
C VAL A 17 7.10 -7.41 1.26
N VAL A 18 7.74 -8.56 0.99
CA VAL A 18 7.63 -9.26 -0.29
C VAL A 18 6.19 -9.70 -0.55
N ALA A 19 5.59 -10.44 0.38
CA ALA A 19 4.22 -10.94 0.22
C ALA A 19 3.20 -9.79 0.07
N SER A 20 3.36 -8.71 0.84
CA SER A 20 2.49 -7.55 0.75
C SER A 20 2.67 -6.78 -0.56
N SER A 21 3.90 -6.66 -1.06
CA SER A 21 4.18 -5.95 -2.31
C SER A 21 3.66 -6.73 -3.52
N THR A 22 3.84 -8.06 -3.52
CA THR A 22 3.25 -8.94 -4.55
C THR A 22 1.73 -8.85 -4.56
N GLY A 23 1.09 -8.86 -3.39
CA GLY A 23 -0.36 -8.67 -3.30
C GLY A 23 -0.84 -7.29 -3.79
N ALA A 24 -0.02 -6.25 -3.66
CA ALA A 24 -0.32 -4.93 -4.19
C ALA A 24 -0.21 -4.87 -5.72
N LEU A 25 0.76 -5.57 -6.32
CA LEU A 25 0.85 -5.72 -7.78
C LEU A 25 -0.39 -6.41 -8.36
N VAL A 26 -0.90 -7.44 -7.67
CA VAL A 26 -2.17 -8.07 -8.04
C VAL A 26 -3.33 -7.08 -7.95
N GLY A 27 -3.41 -6.28 -6.88
CA GLY A 27 -4.41 -5.22 -6.74
C GLY A 27 -4.35 -4.17 -7.85
N TYR A 28 -3.14 -3.73 -8.22
CA TYR A 28 -2.91 -2.85 -9.36
C TYR A 28 -3.45 -3.46 -10.66
N GLY A 29 -3.14 -4.74 -10.92
CA GLY A 29 -3.65 -5.45 -12.10
C GLY A 29 -5.17 -5.50 -12.14
N ILE A 30 -5.82 -5.77 -11.00
CA ILE A 30 -7.29 -5.77 -10.90
C ILE A 30 -7.86 -4.39 -11.26
N GLY A 31 -7.29 -3.32 -10.70
CA GLY A 31 -7.73 -1.95 -11.00
C GLY A 31 -7.56 -1.57 -12.47
N HIS A 32 -6.44 -1.98 -13.07
CA HIS A 32 -6.14 -1.70 -14.47
C HIS A 32 -7.11 -2.40 -15.42
N VAL A 33 -7.39 -3.70 -15.18
CA VAL A 33 -8.37 -4.47 -15.97
C VAL A 33 -9.78 -3.94 -15.77
N ALA A 34 -10.17 -3.61 -14.52
CA ALA A 34 -11.48 -3.05 -14.23
C ALA A 34 -11.70 -1.70 -14.93
N TRP A 35 -10.66 -0.86 -15.00
CA TRP A 35 -10.71 0.40 -15.74
C TRP A 35 -10.95 0.17 -17.24
N ALA A 36 -10.21 -0.75 -17.86
CA ALA A 36 -10.39 -1.06 -19.27
C ALA A 36 -11.78 -1.63 -19.60
N ALA A 37 -12.39 -2.37 -18.67
CA ALA A 37 -13.70 -2.99 -18.90
C ALA A 37 -14.89 -2.04 -18.63
N LEU A 38 -14.82 -1.25 -17.55
CA LEU A 38 -15.98 -0.51 -17.01
C LEU A 38 -15.67 0.95 -16.66
N GLY A 39 -14.40 1.34 -16.61
CA GLY A 39 -13.94 2.59 -16.04
C GLY A 39 -14.50 3.84 -16.72
N GLU A 40 -14.32 3.93 -18.04
CA GLU A 40 -14.79 5.08 -18.84
C GLU A 40 -16.31 5.23 -18.74
N ARG A 41 -17.06 4.13 -18.92
CA ARG A 41 -18.53 4.12 -18.83
C ARG A 41 -19.03 4.57 -17.46
N LEU A 42 -18.39 4.13 -16.38
CA LEU A 42 -18.77 4.53 -15.02
C LEU A 42 -18.52 6.02 -14.79
N VAL A 43 -17.34 6.52 -15.16
CA VAL A 43 -16.98 7.93 -14.93
C VAL A 43 -17.86 8.88 -15.75
N GLU A 44 -18.21 8.50 -16.98
CA GLU A 44 -19.16 9.23 -17.83
C GLU A 44 -20.58 9.20 -17.26
N MET A 45 -21.07 8.02 -16.81
CA MET A 45 -22.40 7.91 -16.20
C MET A 45 -22.56 8.79 -14.95
N TYR A 46 -21.51 8.92 -14.14
CA TYR A 46 -21.52 9.78 -12.95
C TYR A 46 -21.21 11.25 -13.26
N GLY A 47 -20.88 11.60 -14.51
CA GLY A 47 -20.52 12.96 -14.91
C GLY A 47 -19.24 13.49 -14.23
N GLN A 48 -18.30 12.60 -13.89
CA GLN A 48 -17.09 12.92 -13.12
C GLN A 48 -15.80 12.88 -13.95
N ALA A 49 -15.90 12.97 -15.28
CA ALA A 49 -14.75 12.89 -16.19
C ALA A 49 -13.65 13.90 -15.85
N ASP A 50 -14.02 15.16 -15.57
CA ASP A 50 -13.06 16.23 -15.24
C ASP A 50 -12.33 15.97 -13.92
N ASN A 51 -13.04 15.48 -12.90
CA ASN A 51 -12.45 15.14 -11.61
C ASN A 51 -11.52 13.93 -11.71
N PHE A 52 -11.85 12.97 -12.58
CA PHE A 52 -10.98 11.85 -12.86
C PHE A 52 -9.70 12.26 -13.61
N LEU A 53 -9.80 13.19 -14.58
CA LEU A 53 -8.66 13.78 -15.27
C LEU A 53 -7.71 14.48 -14.29
N ARG A 54 -8.24 15.29 -13.37
CA ARG A 54 -7.45 15.92 -12.30
C ARG A 54 -6.79 14.89 -11.40
N TYR A 55 -7.50 13.82 -11.05
CA TYR A 55 -6.93 12.72 -10.27
C TYR A 55 -5.76 12.05 -11.01
N ARG A 56 -5.90 11.80 -12.31
CA ARG A 56 -4.81 11.24 -13.13
C ARG A 56 -3.60 12.15 -13.18
N GLN A 57 -3.78 13.45 -13.39
CA GLN A 57 -2.69 14.43 -13.35
C GLN A 57 -1.98 14.43 -11.99
N LEU A 58 -2.73 14.40 -10.89
CA LEU A 58 -2.16 14.32 -9.55
C LEU A 58 -1.32 13.05 -9.35
N VAL A 59 -1.79 11.91 -9.87
CA VAL A 59 -1.05 10.64 -9.81
C VAL A 59 0.18 10.64 -10.72
N GLU A 60 0.12 11.33 -11.85
CA GLU A 60 1.26 11.48 -12.76
C GLU A 60 2.37 12.32 -12.12
N ASP A 61 2.01 13.46 -11.51
CA ASP A 61 2.95 14.39 -10.88
C ASP A 61 3.47 13.88 -9.52
N TRP A 62 2.58 13.33 -8.68
CA TRP A 62 2.85 13.04 -7.27
C TRP A 62 2.66 11.59 -6.87
N GLY A 63 2.38 10.68 -7.82
CA GLY A 63 1.96 9.31 -7.51
C GLY A 63 2.91 8.54 -6.59
N LEU A 64 4.23 8.73 -6.75
CA LEU A 64 5.24 8.12 -5.86
C LEU A 64 5.04 8.56 -4.41
N TRP A 65 4.95 9.87 -4.18
CA TRP A 65 4.78 10.45 -2.84
C TRP A 65 3.43 10.10 -2.24
N ILE A 66 2.36 10.09 -3.06
CA ILE A 66 1.02 9.72 -2.63
C ILE A 66 1.02 8.28 -2.09
N ILE A 67 1.62 7.33 -2.80
CA ILE A 67 1.66 5.92 -2.36
C ILE A 67 2.46 5.76 -1.07
N ILE A 68 3.62 6.42 -0.98
CA ILE A 68 4.46 6.37 0.22
C ILE A 68 3.68 6.95 1.41
N ALA A 69 3.11 8.15 1.28
CA ALA A 69 2.34 8.78 2.35
C ALA A 69 1.12 7.94 2.77
N LYS A 70 0.38 7.42 1.79
CA LYS A 70 -0.79 6.58 2.03
C LYS A 70 -0.44 5.23 2.67
N SER A 71 0.79 4.74 2.51
CA SER A 71 1.26 3.51 3.16
C SER A 71 1.26 3.58 4.68
N PHE A 72 1.27 4.79 5.26
CA PHE A 72 1.20 5.02 6.71
C PHE A 72 -0.21 5.37 7.22
N THR A 73 -1.18 5.54 6.31
CA THR A 73 -2.55 5.84 6.71
C THR A 73 -3.27 4.56 7.14
N PRO A 74 -4.28 4.64 8.02
CA PRO A 74 -5.10 3.49 8.43
C PRO A 74 -5.98 2.93 7.30
N ILE A 75 -5.88 3.46 6.08
CA ILE A 75 -6.62 3.00 4.91
C ILE A 75 -5.98 1.69 4.41
N PRO A 76 -6.77 0.66 4.07
CA PRO A 76 -6.20 -0.59 3.59
C PRO A 76 -5.42 -0.37 2.28
N PHE A 77 -4.12 -0.70 2.30
CA PHE A 77 -3.19 -0.42 1.20
C PHE A 77 -3.62 -0.99 -0.16
N LYS A 78 -4.38 -2.10 -0.16
CA LYS A 78 -4.89 -2.72 -1.39
C LYS A 78 -5.88 -1.82 -2.14
N PHE A 79 -6.67 -0.99 -1.46
CA PHE A 79 -7.54 -0.02 -2.13
C PHE A 79 -6.73 1.01 -2.90
N ILE A 80 -5.63 1.48 -2.33
CA ILE A 80 -4.71 2.41 -3.00
C ILE A 80 -4.05 1.74 -4.21
N ALA A 81 -3.68 0.46 -4.10
CA ALA A 81 -3.15 -0.31 -5.21
C ALA A 81 -4.14 -0.43 -6.38
N ILE A 82 -5.40 -0.76 -6.09
CA ILE A 82 -6.48 -0.81 -7.09
C ILE A 82 -6.68 0.58 -7.72
N ALA A 83 -6.73 1.64 -6.92
CA ALA A 83 -6.88 3.01 -7.41
C ALA A 83 -5.71 3.42 -8.33
N ALA A 84 -4.48 3.05 -7.99
CA ALA A 84 -3.31 3.29 -8.84
C ALA A 84 -3.40 2.53 -10.18
N GLY A 85 -3.93 1.31 -10.18
CA GLY A 85 -4.23 0.55 -11.40
C GLY A 85 -5.29 1.21 -12.27
N VAL A 86 -6.36 1.70 -11.64
CA VAL A 86 -7.43 2.47 -12.29
C VAL A 86 -6.87 3.76 -12.92
N ALA A 87 -6.00 4.46 -12.20
CA ALA A 87 -5.31 5.65 -12.69
C ALA A 87 -4.33 5.33 -13.85
N SER A 88 -3.99 4.06 -14.08
CA SER A 88 -2.93 3.63 -15.02
C SER A 88 -1.58 4.26 -14.71
N MET A 89 -1.25 4.38 -13.42
CA MET A 89 0.03 4.88 -12.95
C MET A 89 1.19 4.04 -13.50
N ASN A 90 2.34 4.65 -13.82
CA ASN A 90 3.51 3.90 -14.27
C ASN A 90 3.85 2.75 -13.30
N LEU A 91 3.87 1.51 -13.82
CA LEU A 91 4.04 0.30 -13.01
C LEU A 91 5.37 0.29 -12.25
N LEU A 92 6.44 0.81 -12.85
CA LEU A 92 7.76 0.87 -12.21
C LEU A 92 7.73 1.85 -11.03
N THR A 93 7.18 3.05 -11.23
CA THR A 93 6.99 4.04 -10.16
C THR A 93 6.10 3.49 -9.04
N PHE A 94 4.99 2.83 -9.39
CA PHE A 94 4.09 2.18 -8.43
C PHE A 94 4.82 1.11 -7.60
N THR A 95 5.60 0.26 -8.27
CA THR A 95 6.32 -0.85 -7.62
C THR A 95 7.38 -0.32 -6.65
N VAL A 96 8.18 0.66 -7.10
CA VAL A 96 9.21 1.29 -6.25
C VAL A 96 8.56 1.98 -5.05
N ALA A 97 7.53 2.79 -5.27
CA ALA A 97 6.82 3.48 -4.20
C ALA A 97 6.18 2.51 -3.19
N THR A 98 5.61 1.41 -3.69
CA THR A 98 5.04 0.34 -2.86
C THR A 98 6.11 -0.34 -2.02
N VAL A 99 7.22 -0.78 -2.62
CA VAL A 99 8.29 -1.46 -1.88
C VAL A 99 8.84 -0.55 -0.80
N ILE A 100 9.10 0.72 -1.11
CA ILE A 100 9.59 1.72 -0.14
C ILE A 100 8.56 1.91 0.98
N GLY A 101 7.31 2.23 0.64
CA GLY A 101 6.24 2.50 1.63
C GLY A 101 5.94 1.29 2.53
N ARG A 102 5.92 0.08 1.97
CA ARG A 102 5.69 -1.16 2.74
C ARG A 102 6.88 -1.52 3.62
N THR A 103 8.10 -1.34 3.12
CA THR A 103 9.32 -1.55 3.92
C THR A 103 9.34 -0.62 5.11
N LEU A 104 9.13 0.68 4.89
CA LEU A 104 9.09 1.67 5.98
C LEU A 104 7.99 1.35 6.99
N HIS A 105 6.77 1.09 6.53
CA HIS A 105 5.65 0.81 7.43
C HIS A 105 5.90 -0.41 8.32
N PHE A 106 6.33 -1.54 7.74
CA PHE A 106 6.62 -2.74 8.52
C PHE A 106 7.88 -2.60 9.38
N ALA A 107 8.90 -1.88 8.91
CA ALA A 107 10.09 -1.59 9.71
C ALA A 107 9.75 -0.76 10.95
N ILE A 108 8.90 0.26 10.82
CA ILE A 108 8.43 1.06 11.96
C ILE A 108 7.69 0.17 12.97
N ILE A 109 6.78 -0.69 12.50
CA ILE A 109 6.08 -1.63 13.38
C ILE A 109 7.07 -2.57 14.08
N ALA A 110 8.04 -3.12 13.34
CA ALA A 110 9.05 -4.00 13.89
C ALA A 110 9.93 -3.32 14.94
N LEU A 111 10.31 -2.05 14.72
CA LEU A 111 11.08 -1.24 15.67
C LEU A 111 10.29 -0.95 16.95
N ILE A 112 9.01 -0.54 16.83
CA ILE A 112 8.11 -0.30 17.97
C ILE A 112 7.93 -1.57 18.80
N VAL A 113 7.75 -2.71 18.14
CA VAL A 113 7.63 -4.01 18.82
C VAL A 113 8.95 -4.43 19.46
N ALA A 114 10.09 -4.15 18.83
CA ALA A 114 11.39 -4.44 19.41
C ALA A 114 11.67 -3.60 20.68
N SER A 115 11.25 -2.33 20.72
CA SER A 115 11.47 -1.45 21.87
C SER A 115 10.49 -1.69 23.03
N TRP A 116 9.20 -1.93 22.73
CA TRP A 116 8.14 -1.98 23.75
C TRP A 116 7.37 -3.31 23.81
N GLY A 117 7.73 -4.28 22.98
CA GLY A 117 7.00 -5.55 22.89
C GLY A 117 6.98 -6.35 24.20
N GLN A 118 8.07 -6.36 24.96
CA GLN A 118 8.12 -7.05 26.26
C GLN A 118 7.21 -6.39 27.30
N GLN A 119 7.15 -5.06 27.34
CA GLN A 119 6.30 -4.31 28.27
C GLN A 119 4.82 -4.56 27.95
N PHE A 120 4.48 -4.58 26.66
CA PHE A 120 3.13 -4.90 26.21
C PHE A 120 2.71 -6.33 26.60
N LEU A 121 3.60 -7.32 26.43
CA LEU A 121 3.34 -8.70 26.84
C LEU A 121 3.10 -8.82 28.35
N GLN A 122 3.84 -8.07 29.18
CA GLN A 122 3.64 -8.08 30.63
C GLN A 122 2.30 -7.47 31.06
N LEU A 123 1.78 -6.47 30.33
CA LEU A 123 0.46 -5.88 30.58
C LEU A 123 -0.68 -6.82 30.20
N VAL A 124 -0.55 -7.56 29.10
CA VAL A 124 -1.59 -8.50 28.63
C VAL A 124 -1.61 -9.79 29.45
N ALA A 125 -0.48 -10.20 30.02
CA ALA A 125 -0.38 -11.39 30.85
C ALA A 125 -0.90 -11.20 32.30
N ARG A 126 -1.38 -9.99 32.63
CA ARG A 126 -1.93 -9.62 33.93
C ARG A 126 -3.45 -9.61 33.89
#